data_AF-A0A552ISI6-F1
#
_entry.id   AF-A0A552ISI6-F1
#
_cell.length_a   1.000
_cell.length_b   1.000
_cell.length_c   1.000
_cell.angle_alpha   90.00
_cell.angle_beta   90.00
_cell.angle_gamma   90.00
#
_symmetry.space_group_name_H-M   'P 1'
#
loop_
_entity.id
_entity.type
_entity.pdbx_description
1 polymer ?
#
loop_
_entity_poly.entity_id
_entity_poly.type
_entity_poly.pdbx_seq_one_letter_code
_entity_poly.pdbx_strand_id
1 'polypeptide(L)' 'MWLYYLIVGILVWVLIGYLLLPILAVVNIVLPILAILQVWNDAYKVFRYPFIFRVL' A
#
# COMPACT_ATOMS: atom_id res chain seq x y z
N MET A 1 1.68 -0.98 -5.61
CA MET A 1 0.28 -0.51 -5.55
C MET A 1 -0.59 -1.07 -6.66
N TRP A 2 -0.23 -0.92 -7.94
CA TRP A 2 -1.03 -1.43 -9.08
C TRP A 2 -1.46 -2.90 -8.98
N LEU A 3 -0.55 -3.80 -8.58
CA LEU A 3 -0.88 -5.22 -8.43
C LEU A 3 -1.92 -5.49 -7.33
N TYR A 4 -1.88 -4.75 -6.22
CA TYR A 4 -2.85 -4.92 -5.12
C TYR A 4 -4.24 -4.42 -5.52
N TYR A 5 -4.32 -3.34 -6.31
CA TYR A 5 -5.59 -2.90 -6.89
C TYR A 5 -6.18 -3.96 -7.81
N LEU A 6 -5.35 -4.64 -8.61
CA LEU A 6 -5.79 -5.73 -9.47
C LEU A 6 -6.31 -6.93 -8.67
N ILE A 7 -5.56 -7.36 -7.65
CA ILE A 7 -5.96 -8.48 -6.77
C ILE A 7 -7.27 -8.17 -6.05
N VAL A 8 -7.36 -7.00 -5.39
CA VAL A 8 -8.57 -6.61 -4.67
C VAL A 8 -9.73 -6.39 -5.63
N GLY A 9 -9.49 -5.82 -6.81
CA GLY A 9 -10.52 -5.66 -7.85
C GLY A 9 -11.12 -6.99 -8.29
N ILE A 10 -10.30 -8.02 -8.52
CA ILE A 10 -10.77 -9.37 -8.84
C ILE A 10 -11.55 -9.96 -7.66
N LEU A 11 -11.07 -9.80 -6.42
CA LEU A 11 -11.76 -10.33 -5.24
C LEU A 11 -13.11 -9.64 -4.98
N VAL A 12 -13.20 -8.34 -5.26
CA VAL A 12 -14.45 -7.57 -5.18
C VAL A 12 -15.42 -8.01 -6.28
N TRP A 13 -14.92 -8.32 -7.47
CA TRP A 13 -15.75 -8.85 -8.56
C TRP A 13 -16.44 -10.18 -8.19
N VAL A 14 -15.77 -11.04 -7.41
CA VAL A 14 -16.34 -12.29 -6.86
C VAL A 14 -17.11 -12.07 -5.55
N LEU A 15 -17.31 -10.81 -5.13
CA LEU A 15 -18.04 -10.40 -3.91
C LEU A 15 -17.42 -10.83 -2.57
N ILE A 16 -16.18 -11.32 -2.56
CA ILE A 16 -15.45 -11.76 -1.35
C ILE A 16 -14.43 -10.72 -0.88
N GLY A 17 -14.06 -9.77 -1.73
CA GLY A 17 -13.01 -8.78 -1.48
C GLY A 17 -13.47 -7.49 -0.80
N TYR A 18 -14.75 -7.33 -0.47
CA TYR A 18 -15.28 -6.06 0.06
C TYR A 18 -14.58 -5.60 1.35
N LEU A 19 -14.21 -6.54 2.24
CA LEU A 19 -13.48 -6.23 3.47
C LEU A 19 -12.05 -5.73 3.20
N LEU A 20 -11.47 -6.08 2.05
CA LEU A 20 -10.10 -5.67 1.68
C LEU A 20 -10.07 -4.25 1.12
N LEU A 21 -11.19 -3.70 0.65
CA LEU A 21 -11.28 -2.32 0.15
C LEU A 21 -10.91 -1.26 1.19
N PRO A 22 -11.49 -1.24 2.41
CA PRO A 22 -11.12 -0.26 3.43
C PRO A 22 -9.66 -0.42 3.85
N ILE A 23 -9.14 -1.65 3.94
CA ILE A 23 -7.73 -1.91 4.25
C ILE A 23 -6.84 -1.31 3.16
N LEU A 24 -7.17 -1.55 1.89
CA LEU A 24 -6.44 -0.98 0.75
C LEU A 24 -6.46 0.56 0.78
N ALA A 25 -7.60 1.17 1.09
CA ALA A 25 -7.72 2.62 1.22
C ALA A 25 -6.84 3.17 2.36
N VAL A 26 -6.90 2.56 3.54
CA VAL A 26 -6.08 2.95 4.69
C VAL A 26 -4.59 2.85 4.36
N VAL A 27 -4.15 1.75 3.76
CA VAL A 27 -2.75 1.56 3.39
C VAL A 27 -2.28 2.59 2.35
N ASN A 28 -3.14 2.97 1.39
CA ASN A 28 -2.81 4.00 0.39
C ASN A 28 -2.71 5.42 0.99
N ILE A 29 -3.35 5.68 2.14
CA ILE A 29 -3.25 6.98 2.83
C ILE A 29 -2.10 6.97 3.84
N VAL A 30 -1.98 5.91 4.64
CA VAL A 30 -1.02 5.83 5.74
C VAL A 30 0.42 5.71 5.24
N LEU A 31 0.69 4.92 4.19
CA LEU A 31 2.06 4.70 3.72
C LEU A 31 2.72 5.98 3.16
N PRO A 32 2.06 6.83 2.35
CA PRO A 32 2.60 8.13 1.97
C PRO A 32 2.88 9.04 3.17
N ILE A 33 1.98 9.07 4.16
CA ILE A 33 2.18 9.87 5.39
C ILE A 33 3.45 9.40 6.11
N LEU A 34 3.62 8.09 6.30
CA LEU A 34 4.82 7.52 6.92
C LEU A 34 6.08 7.81 6.11
N ALA A 35 6.00 7.80 4.78
CA ALA A 35 7.11 8.16 3.91
C ALA A 35 7.53 9.63 4.08
N ILE A 36 6.57 10.56 4.13
CA ILE A 36 6.83 11.98 4.38
C ILE A 36 7.46 12.19 5.75
N LEU A 37 6.90 11.56 6.79
CA LEU A 37 7.44 11.64 8.16
C LEU A 37 8.87 11.08 8.25
N GLN A 38 9.19 10.02 7.50
CA GLN A 38 10.56 9.49 7.46
C GLN A 38 11.52 10.50 6.81
N VAL A 39 11.14 11.10 5.68
CA VAL A 39 11.99 12.08 4.98
C VAL A 39 12.26 13.32 5.84
N TRP A 40 11.29 13.73 6.65
CA TRP A 40 11.49 14.81 7.63
C TRP A 40 12.51 14.47 8.72
N ASN A 41 12.64 13.19 9.09
CA ASN A 41 13.61 12.75 10.10
C ASN A 41 15.00 12.50 9.48
N ASP A 42 15.05 11.82 8.33
CA ASP A 42 16.28 11.53 7.61
C ASP A 42 16.01 11.49 6.10
N ALA A 43 16.38 12.58 5.42
CA ALA A 43 16.16 12.77 3.99
C ALA A 43 16.99 11.82 3.10
N TYR A 44 18.10 11.27 3.62
CA TYR A 44 18.97 10.36 2.85
C TYR A 44 18.55 8.90 2.99
N LYS A 45 17.66 8.59 3.94
CA LYS A 45 17.17 7.24 4.17
C LYS A 45 15.97 6.93 3.29
N VAL A 46 16.15 5.98 2.37
CA VAL A 46 15.07 5.49 1.50
C VAL A 46 13.96 4.83 2.33
N PHE A 47 12.72 5.33 2.20
CA PHE A 47 11.54 4.70 2.79
C PHE A 47 11.24 3.39 2.07
N ARG A 48 11.33 2.26 2.78
CA ARG A 48 11.07 0.94 2.23
C ARG A 48 9.61 0.57 2.48
N TYR A 49 8.78 0.73 1.45
CA TYR A 49 7.38 0.32 1.52
C TYR A 49 7.25 -1.17 1.92
N PRO A 50 6.50 -1.51 2.98
CA PRO A 50 6.41 -2.88 3.50
C PRO A 50 5.71 -3.83 2.52
N PHE A 51 4.70 -3.34 1.79
CA PHE A 51 3.92 -4.10 0.82
C PHE A 51 4.39 -3.85 -0.62
N ILE A 52 5.68 -3.62 -0.84
CA ILE A 52 6.22 -3.56 -2.21
C ILE A 52 6.78 -4.94 -2.56
N PHE A 53 6.32 -5.51 -3.67
CA PHE A 53 6.91 -6.72 -4.20
C PHE A 53 8.35 -6.40 -4.61
N ARG A 54 9.31 -7.05 -3.96
CA ARG A 54 10.72 -7.04 -4.36
C ARG A 54 11.00 -8.39 -4.98
N VAL A 55 11.29 -8.38 -6.27
CA VAL A 55 12.00 -9.50 -6.89
C VAL A 55 13.41 -9.38 -6.33
N LEU A 56 13.82 -10.35 -5.53
CA LEU A 56 15.05 -10.40 -4.70
C LEU A 56 16.20 -9.51 -5.18
#